data_AF-A0AAD7DFT0-F1
#
_entry.id   AF-A0AAD7DFT0-F1
#
_cell.length_a   1.000
_cell.length_b   1.000
_cell.length_c   1.000
_cell.angle_alpha   90.00
_cell.angle_beta   90.00
_cell.angle_gamma   90.00
#
_symmetry.space_group_name_H-M   'P 1'
#
loop_
_entity.id
_entity.type
_entity.pdbx_description
1 polymer ?
#
loop_
_entity_poly.entity_id
_entity_poly.type
_entity_poly.pdbx_seq_one_letter_code
_entity_poly.pdbx_strand_id
1 'polypeptide(L)'
;MPPTPYAGPLRCTITPDVYANFLALYPANDPTLGVPFNTGDSLFDRAAAWFTDIMFLVPCRNFFRYAALLQPTFAYHFHEFIPRNDPSLGVLHASELELLFGLFPTPVEDVFGNQMIDFYIDFINDLNPGAQWPAFTLTVQPKVLQFIRDNITMIPDDFNLEMTDYMTSAKVLNEFEK
;
A
#
# COMPACT_ATOMS: atom_id res chain seq x y z
N MET A 1 49.63 2.29 12.15
CA MET A 1 49.09 1.27 11.22
C MET A 1 47.64 1.63 10.95
N PRO A 2 47.25 1.95 9.71
CA PRO A 2 45.84 2.07 9.36
C PRO A 2 45.18 0.68 9.34
N PRO A 3 43.90 0.54 9.73
CA PRO A 3 43.22 -0.74 9.70
C PRO A 3 42.99 -1.18 8.25
N THR A 4 43.29 -2.45 7.96
CA THR A 4 42.95 -3.10 6.69
C THR A 4 41.43 -3.13 6.52
N PRO A 5 40.88 -2.72 5.36
CA PRO A 5 39.46 -2.91 5.09
C PRO A 5 39.17 -4.41 5.01
N TYR A 6 38.16 -4.87 5.74
CA TYR A 6 37.63 -6.22 5.60
C TYR A 6 37.04 -6.38 4.19
N ALA A 7 37.80 -6.97 3.28
CA ALA A 7 37.38 -7.31 1.92
C ALA A 7 36.83 -8.74 1.87
N GLY A 8 35.83 -9.05 2.70
CA GLY A 8 35.01 -10.23 2.48
C GLY A 8 34.08 -9.98 1.29
N PRO A 9 33.85 -10.95 0.39
CA PRO A 9 32.86 -10.76 -0.67
C PRO A 9 31.51 -10.46 -0.03
N LEU A 10 30.83 -9.41 -0.50
CA LEU A 10 29.42 -9.18 -0.22
C LEU A 10 28.66 -10.41 -0.72
N ARG A 11 28.38 -11.36 0.15
CA ARG A 11 27.52 -12.50 -0.17
C ARG A 11 26.10 -11.97 -0.19
N CYS A 12 25.57 -11.74 -1.39
CA CYS A 12 24.13 -11.64 -1.60
C CYS A 12 23.51 -12.97 -1.19
N THR A 13 22.64 -12.95 -0.19
CA THR A 13 21.86 -14.11 0.26
C THR A 13 20.69 -14.39 -0.67
N ILE A 14 20.28 -13.39 -1.47
CA ILE A 14 19.24 -13.54 -2.49
C ILE A 14 19.75 -14.41 -3.62
N THR A 15 19.07 -15.52 -3.88
CA THR A 15 19.43 -16.44 -4.95
C THR A 15 19.00 -15.88 -6.32
N PRO A 16 19.64 -16.34 -7.42
CA PRO A 16 19.26 -15.90 -8.76
C PRO A 16 17.80 -16.14 -9.11
N ASP A 17 17.20 -17.21 -8.59
CA ASP A 17 15.80 -17.53 -8.85
C ASP A 17 14.83 -16.66 -8.05
N VAL A 18 15.17 -16.26 -6.81
CA VAL A 18 14.37 -15.27 -6.08
C VAL A 18 14.39 -13.93 -6.81
N TYR A 19 15.57 -13.50 -7.25
CA TYR A 19 15.73 -12.30 -8.05
C TYR A 19 14.96 -12.38 -9.38
N ALA A 20 15.04 -13.50 -10.09
CA ALA A 20 14.33 -13.69 -11.36
C ALA A 20 12.80 -13.61 -11.19
N ASN A 21 12.25 -14.16 -10.10
CA ASN A 21 10.83 -14.06 -9.82
C ASN A 21 10.39 -12.61 -9.52
N PHE A 22 11.20 -11.82 -8.80
CA PHE A 22 10.91 -10.40 -8.66
C PHE A 22 10.87 -9.68 -10.02
N LEU A 23 11.78 -9.99 -10.94
CA LEU A 23 11.74 -9.41 -12.29
C LEU A 23 10.51 -9.87 -13.09
N ALA A 24 10.02 -11.09 -12.86
CA ALA A 24 8.84 -11.63 -13.53
C ALA A 24 7.53 -11.06 -12.97
N LEU A 25 7.47 -10.77 -11.68
CA LEU A 25 6.32 -10.14 -11.02
C LEU A 25 6.24 -8.64 -11.27
N TYR A 26 7.38 -8.02 -11.58
CA TYR A 26 7.48 -6.60 -11.91
C TYR A 26 8.17 -6.41 -13.27
N PRO A 27 7.51 -6.79 -14.38
CA PRO A 27 8.05 -6.59 -15.72
C PRO A 27 8.26 -5.11 -16.05
N ALA A 28 9.26 -4.86 -16.91
CA ALA A 28 9.46 -3.54 -17.51
C ALA A 28 8.35 -3.24 -18.53
N ASN A 29 7.87 -2.00 -18.57
CA ASN A 29 6.83 -1.49 -19.49
C ASN A 29 5.46 -2.15 -19.35
N ASP A 30 5.14 -2.69 -18.19
CA ASP A 30 3.81 -3.24 -17.96
C ASP A 30 2.88 -2.13 -17.44
N PRO A 31 1.91 -1.67 -18.25
CA PRO A 31 1.01 -0.60 -17.84
C PRO A 31 -0.02 -1.08 -16.80
N THR A 32 -0.02 -2.37 -16.44
CA THR A 32 -0.96 -2.96 -15.47
C THR A 32 -0.43 -2.98 -14.05
N LEU A 33 0.87 -2.72 -13.82
CA LEU A 33 1.49 -2.75 -12.49
C LEU A 33 1.20 -1.49 -11.65
N GLY A 34 -0.06 -1.22 -11.30
CA GLY A 34 -0.51 -0.16 -10.36
C GLY A 34 -0.87 1.23 -10.99
N VAL A 35 -1.04 2.28 -10.15
CA VAL A 35 -1.64 3.62 -10.43
C VAL A 35 -1.10 4.33 -11.69
N PRO A 36 -1.88 5.14 -12.46
CA PRO A 36 -1.80 5.30 -13.92
C PRO A 36 -0.35 5.39 -14.47
N PHE A 37 0.28 4.22 -14.59
CA PHE A 37 1.67 4.09 -14.99
C PHE A 37 1.74 4.06 -16.50
N ASN A 38 1.87 5.26 -17.04
CA ASN A 38 2.29 5.46 -18.41
C ASN A 38 3.11 6.76 -18.46
N THR A 39 3.98 6.96 -17.46
CA THR A 39 4.89 8.13 -17.40
C THR A 39 5.88 8.14 -18.56
N GLY A 40 6.02 7.00 -19.25
CA GLY A 40 6.95 6.77 -20.33
C GLY A 40 8.32 6.27 -19.86
N ASP A 41 8.55 6.17 -18.54
CA ASP A 41 9.76 5.61 -17.95
C ASP A 41 9.47 4.27 -17.24
N SER A 42 9.74 3.20 -17.99
CA SER A 42 9.69 1.81 -17.57
C SER A 42 10.37 1.50 -16.24
N LEU A 43 11.51 2.15 -15.96
CA LEU A 43 12.30 1.88 -14.76
C LEU A 43 11.65 2.52 -13.54
N PHE A 44 11.16 3.76 -13.70
CA PHE A 44 10.45 4.47 -12.65
C PHE A 44 9.15 3.73 -12.29
N ASP A 45 8.32 3.40 -13.28
CA ASP A 45 7.01 2.77 -13.07
C ASP A 45 7.16 1.42 -12.34
N ARG A 46 8.08 0.58 -12.81
CA ARG A 46 8.37 -0.71 -12.17
C ARG A 46 8.90 -0.56 -10.74
N ALA A 47 9.81 0.39 -10.50
CA ALA A 47 10.37 0.62 -9.18
C ALA A 47 9.30 1.14 -8.22
N ALA A 48 8.41 2.02 -8.67
CA ALA A 48 7.31 2.54 -7.88
C ALA A 48 6.33 1.44 -7.46
N ALA A 49 5.97 0.54 -8.38
CA ALA A 49 5.12 -0.61 -8.09
C ALA A 49 5.74 -1.53 -7.03
N TRP A 50 6.99 -1.97 -7.24
CA TRP A 50 7.70 -2.83 -6.29
C TRP A 50 7.89 -2.17 -4.91
N PHE A 51 8.23 -0.87 -4.91
CA PHE A 51 8.44 -0.11 -3.68
C PHE A 51 7.13 0.06 -2.88
N THR A 52 6.01 0.32 -3.57
CA THR A 52 4.69 0.42 -2.95
C THR A 52 4.32 -0.87 -2.23
N ASP A 53 4.51 -2.00 -2.90
CA ASP A 53 4.17 -3.30 -2.35
C ASP A 53 5.05 -3.66 -1.16
N ILE A 54 6.38 -3.53 -1.27
CA ILE A 54 7.30 -3.95 -0.20
C ILE A 54 7.28 -3.02 1.03
N MET A 55 7.09 -1.71 0.84
CA MET A 55 7.13 -0.74 1.94
C MET A 55 5.80 -0.56 2.65
N PHE A 56 4.68 -0.66 1.93
CA PHE A 56 3.37 -0.35 2.49
C PHE A 56 2.45 -1.57 2.49
N LEU A 57 2.19 -2.16 1.32
CA LEU A 57 1.12 -3.15 1.22
C LEU A 57 1.45 -4.47 1.93
N VAL A 58 2.66 -5.01 1.74
CA VAL A 58 3.11 -6.24 2.40
C VAL A 58 3.09 -6.11 3.93
N PRO A 59 3.72 -5.08 4.55
CA PRO A 59 3.66 -4.90 5.99
C PRO A 59 2.22 -4.73 6.50
N CYS A 60 1.38 -3.95 5.81
CA CYS A 60 -0.02 -3.75 6.20
C CYS A 60 -0.79 -5.08 6.19
N ARG A 61 -0.75 -5.85 5.09
CA ARG A 61 -1.43 -7.14 5.02
C ARG A 61 -0.92 -8.11 6.07
N ASN A 62 0.40 -8.20 6.24
CA ASN A 62 0.99 -9.09 7.22
C ASN A 62 0.57 -8.70 8.66
N PHE A 63 0.55 -7.40 8.98
CA PHE A 63 0.05 -6.91 10.26
C PHE A 63 -1.42 -7.28 10.48
N PHE A 64 -2.30 -7.01 9.50
CA PHE A 64 -3.74 -7.27 9.62
C PHE A 64 -4.08 -8.76 9.76
N ARG A 65 -3.28 -9.66 9.15
CA ARG A 65 -3.41 -11.13 9.33
C ARG A 65 -3.35 -11.55 10.80
N TYR A 66 -2.54 -10.87 11.61
CA TYR A 66 -2.41 -11.18 13.04
C TYR A 66 -3.26 -10.27 13.92
N ALA A 67 -3.28 -8.97 13.64
CA ALA A 67 -3.96 -7.99 14.50
C ALA A 67 -5.47 -8.20 14.53
N ALA A 68 -6.09 -8.57 13.41
CA ALA A 68 -7.53 -8.80 13.31
C ALA A 68 -8.03 -10.00 14.16
N LEU A 69 -7.13 -10.90 14.58
CA LEU A 69 -7.44 -11.99 15.51
C LEU A 69 -7.50 -11.55 16.97
N LEU A 70 -6.92 -10.40 17.28
CA LEU A 70 -6.71 -9.94 18.65
C LEU A 70 -7.62 -8.76 19.02
N GLN A 71 -7.96 -7.92 18.05
CA GLN A 71 -8.83 -6.75 18.24
C GLN A 71 -9.48 -6.34 16.91
N PRO A 72 -10.59 -5.57 16.95
CA PRO A 72 -11.12 -4.94 15.75
C PRO A 72 -10.05 -4.08 15.07
N THR A 73 -9.84 -4.30 13.78
CA THR A 73 -8.97 -3.49 12.93
C THR A 73 -9.76 -2.94 11.76
N PHE A 74 -9.37 -1.78 11.25
CA PHE A 74 -10.09 -1.06 10.20
C PHE A 74 -9.10 -0.70 9.10
N ALA A 75 -9.29 -1.25 7.90
CA ALA A 75 -8.40 -1.06 6.76
C ALA A 75 -9.10 -0.29 5.64
N TYR A 76 -8.32 0.49 4.90
CA TYR A 76 -8.78 1.23 3.73
C TYR A 76 -7.75 1.17 2.60
N HIS A 77 -8.22 1.46 1.38
CA HIS A 77 -7.40 1.72 0.20
C HIS A 77 -7.85 3.05 -0.42
N PHE A 78 -6.96 4.03 -0.39
CA PHE A 78 -7.23 5.39 -0.87
C PHE A 78 -7.00 5.49 -2.38
N HIS A 79 -7.97 6.05 -3.10
CA HIS A 79 -7.99 6.10 -4.57
C HIS A 79 -8.31 7.50 -5.13
N GLU A 80 -8.55 8.50 -4.30
CA GLU A 80 -8.95 9.82 -4.78
C GLU A 80 -7.79 10.62 -5.38
N PHE A 81 -7.99 11.13 -6.59
CA PHE A 81 -7.11 12.12 -7.19
C PHE A 81 -7.50 13.51 -6.69
N ILE A 82 -6.86 13.95 -5.61
CA ILE A 82 -7.14 15.25 -5.01
C ILE A 82 -6.83 16.37 -6.03
N PRO A 83 -7.76 17.31 -6.27
CA PRO A 83 -7.52 18.40 -7.20
C PRO A 83 -6.27 19.22 -6.84
N ARG A 84 -5.46 19.54 -7.86
CA ARG A 84 -4.12 20.18 -7.82
C ARG A 84 -2.93 19.22 -7.68
N ASN A 85 -3.15 17.98 -7.28
CA ASN A 85 -2.08 16.99 -7.35
C ASN A 85 -1.79 16.62 -8.80
N ASP A 86 -0.53 16.32 -9.07
CA ASP A 86 -0.09 15.91 -10.40
C ASP A 86 -0.64 14.50 -10.68
N PRO A 87 -1.60 14.35 -11.63
CA PRO A 87 -2.20 13.06 -11.90
C PRO A 87 -1.20 12.05 -12.47
N SER A 88 -0.05 12.49 -13.00
CA SER A 88 1.00 11.59 -13.48
C SER A 88 1.70 10.82 -12.36
N LEU A 89 1.58 11.26 -11.11
CA LEU A 89 2.08 10.57 -9.93
C LEU A 89 1.07 9.58 -9.34
N GLY A 90 -0.12 9.50 -9.92
CA GLY A 90 -1.20 8.69 -9.37
C GLY A 90 -1.73 9.24 -8.04
N VAL A 91 -2.24 8.33 -7.22
CA VAL A 91 -2.59 8.61 -5.82
C VAL A 91 -1.32 8.41 -4.99
N LEU A 92 -0.52 9.47 -4.93
CA LEU A 92 0.80 9.40 -4.31
C LEU A 92 0.73 9.29 -2.79
N HIS A 93 1.84 8.80 -2.21
CA HIS A 93 2.04 8.75 -0.78
C HIS A 93 1.78 10.10 -0.11
N ALA A 94 1.01 10.09 0.99
CA ALA A 94 0.63 11.24 1.80
C ALA A 94 -0.37 12.23 1.16
N SER A 95 -0.89 11.95 -0.05
CA SER A 95 -1.90 12.82 -0.67
C SER A 95 -3.16 12.95 0.19
N GLU A 96 -3.60 11.87 0.83
CA GLU A 96 -4.78 11.84 1.70
C GLU A 96 -4.69 12.79 2.91
N LEU A 97 -3.47 13.16 3.32
CA LEU A 97 -3.28 14.13 4.41
C LEU A 97 -3.90 15.49 4.08
N GLU A 98 -4.00 15.85 2.80
CA GLU A 98 -4.68 17.07 2.40
C GLU A 98 -6.13 17.08 2.87
N LEU A 99 -6.83 15.93 2.78
CA LEU A 99 -8.22 15.79 3.24
C LEU A 99 -8.34 15.93 4.76
N LEU A 100 -7.39 15.36 5.50
CA LEU A 100 -7.38 15.41 6.97
C LEU A 100 -7.06 16.82 7.51
N PHE A 101 -6.25 17.60 6.79
CA PHE A 101 -5.80 18.93 7.23
C PHE A 101 -6.49 20.10 6.50
N GLY A 102 -7.44 19.82 5.60
CA GLY A 102 -8.17 20.86 4.86
C GLY A 102 -7.32 21.59 3.81
N LEU A 103 -6.32 20.92 3.23
CA LEU A 103 -5.38 21.49 2.25
C LEU A 103 -5.78 21.27 0.79
N PHE A 104 -7.08 21.12 0.50
CA PHE A 104 -7.62 20.88 -0.84
C PHE A 104 -8.49 22.05 -1.33
N PRO A 105 -8.80 22.12 -2.63
CA PRO A 105 -9.69 23.16 -3.15
C PRO A 105 -11.14 22.95 -2.70
N THR A 106 -11.65 23.89 -1.91
CA THR A 106 -13.08 23.97 -1.59
C THR A 106 -13.89 24.50 -2.80
N PRO A 107 -15.12 24.02 -3.05
CA PRO A 107 -15.85 23.05 -2.23
C PRO A 107 -15.74 21.59 -2.73
N VAL A 108 -14.78 21.29 -3.62
CA VAL A 108 -14.80 20.04 -4.41
C VAL A 108 -14.70 18.80 -3.52
N GLU A 109 -13.81 18.84 -2.53
CA GLU A 109 -13.58 17.72 -1.62
C GLU A 109 -14.22 17.92 -0.24
N ASP A 110 -15.03 18.96 -0.01
CA ASP A 110 -15.55 19.29 1.33
C ASP A 110 -16.35 18.12 1.93
N VAL A 111 -17.27 17.54 1.16
CA VAL A 111 -18.12 16.44 1.63
C VAL A 111 -17.29 15.19 1.90
N PHE A 112 -16.34 14.88 1.01
CA PHE A 112 -15.50 13.70 1.11
C PHE A 112 -14.48 13.80 2.25
N GLY A 113 -13.81 14.95 2.37
CA GLY A 113 -12.87 15.26 3.44
C GLY A 113 -13.55 15.28 4.81
N ASN A 114 -14.74 15.89 4.94
CA ASN A 114 -15.51 15.84 6.19
C ASN A 114 -15.89 14.40 6.56
N GLN A 115 -16.37 13.60 5.61
CA GLN A 115 -16.69 12.19 5.86
C GLN A 115 -15.48 11.39 6.32
N MET A 116 -14.29 11.65 5.75
CA MET A 116 -13.05 11.03 6.21
C MET A 116 -12.72 11.47 7.65
N ILE A 117 -12.79 12.76 7.95
CA ILE A 117 -12.54 13.30 9.31
C ILE A 117 -13.52 12.69 10.32
N ASP A 118 -14.80 12.59 9.99
CA ASP A 118 -15.84 12.01 10.86
C ASP A 118 -15.49 10.58 11.25
N PHE A 119 -15.01 9.75 10.31
CA PHE A 119 -14.55 8.39 10.63
C PHE A 119 -13.40 8.36 11.66
N TYR A 120 -12.44 9.28 11.57
CA TYR A 120 -11.35 9.36 12.54
C TYR A 120 -11.83 9.89 13.89
N ILE A 121 -12.75 10.86 13.90
CA ILE A 121 -13.36 11.39 15.14
C ILE A 121 -14.15 10.29 15.86
N ASP A 122 -14.99 9.55 15.13
CA ASP A 122 -15.78 8.44 15.66
C ASP A 122 -14.85 7.36 16.23
N PHE A 123 -13.78 6.99 15.51
CA PHE A 123 -12.80 6.03 16.04
C PHE A 123 -12.12 6.53 17.32
N ILE A 124 -11.77 7.82 17.40
CA ILE A 124 -11.16 8.40 18.61
C ILE A 124 -12.14 8.39 19.79
N ASN A 125 -13.42 8.65 19.55
CA ASN A 125 -14.44 8.72 20.59
C ASN A 125 -14.88 7.34 21.08
N ASP A 126 -15.19 6.45 20.14
CA ASP A 126 -15.91 5.20 20.38
C ASP A 126 -15.07 3.94 20.17
N LEU A 127 -13.80 4.08 19.74
CA LEU A 127 -12.95 2.98 19.27
C LEU A 127 -13.56 2.23 18.07
N ASN A 128 -14.43 2.92 17.31
CA ASN A 128 -15.14 2.39 16.16
C ASN A 128 -15.45 3.54 15.18
N PRO A 129 -15.03 3.46 13.89
CA PRO A 129 -15.30 4.49 12.89
C PRO A 129 -16.74 4.47 12.36
N GLY A 130 -17.63 3.62 12.90
CA GLY A 130 -19.02 3.54 12.49
C GLY A 130 -19.31 2.49 11.41
N ALA A 131 -20.59 2.31 11.12
CA ALA A 131 -21.08 1.16 10.33
C ALA A 131 -20.64 1.18 8.84
N GLN A 132 -20.31 2.34 8.28
CA GLN A 132 -19.83 2.46 6.90
C GLN A 132 -18.39 1.98 6.74
N TRP A 133 -17.61 1.95 7.83
CA TRP A 133 -16.25 1.40 7.85
C TRP A 133 -16.20 0.19 8.79
N PRO A 134 -16.75 -0.95 8.36
CA PRO A 134 -16.79 -2.15 9.19
C PRO A 134 -15.37 -2.68 9.50
N ALA A 135 -15.26 -3.39 10.62
CA ALA A 135 -14.03 -4.06 11.00
C ALA A 135 -13.60 -5.06 9.93
N PHE A 136 -12.29 -5.10 9.68
CA PHE A 136 -11.65 -6.05 8.80
C PHE A 136 -11.85 -7.48 9.32
N THR A 137 -12.17 -8.40 8.41
CA THR A 137 -12.43 -9.79 8.76
C THR A 137 -11.59 -10.73 7.91
N LEU A 138 -11.03 -11.75 8.56
CA LEU A 138 -10.24 -12.80 7.93
C LEU A 138 -11.17 -13.83 7.27
N THR A 139 -11.77 -13.44 6.16
CA THR A 139 -12.59 -14.33 5.32
C THR A 139 -11.78 -14.88 4.16
N VAL A 140 -12.38 -15.73 3.33
CA VAL A 140 -11.76 -16.22 2.07
C VAL A 140 -11.45 -15.06 1.12
N GLN A 141 -12.21 -13.96 1.19
CA GLN A 141 -11.95 -12.73 0.43
C GLN A 141 -12.10 -11.54 1.38
N PRO A 142 -11.03 -11.18 2.11
CA PRO A 142 -11.03 -10.00 2.98
C PRO A 142 -11.38 -8.75 2.18
N LYS A 143 -11.95 -7.76 2.86
CA LYS A 143 -12.36 -6.49 2.25
C LYS A 143 -11.81 -5.32 3.02
N VAL A 144 -11.50 -4.24 2.29
CA VAL A 144 -11.09 -2.94 2.83
C VAL A 144 -12.03 -1.86 2.33
N LEU A 145 -12.10 -0.75 3.06
CA LEU A 145 -12.88 0.40 2.63
C LEU A 145 -12.15 1.12 1.49
N GLN A 146 -12.82 1.35 0.38
CA GLN A 146 -12.33 2.25 -0.65
C GLN A 146 -12.63 3.69 -0.27
N PHE A 147 -11.62 4.55 -0.28
CA PHE A 147 -11.78 6.00 -0.18
C PHE A 147 -11.61 6.64 -1.55
N ILE A 148 -12.73 6.97 -2.18
CA ILE A 148 -12.83 7.78 -3.39
C ILE A 148 -14.13 8.60 -3.31
N ARG A 149 -14.10 9.84 -3.78
CA ARG A 149 -15.26 10.72 -3.75
C ARG A 149 -16.43 10.08 -4.50
N ASP A 150 -17.63 10.26 -3.95
CA ASP A 150 -18.89 9.70 -4.47
C ASP A 150 -18.98 8.16 -4.50
N ASN A 151 -17.96 7.40 -4.06
CA ASN A 151 -17.96 5.94 -4.06
C ASN A 151 -17.14 5.31 -2.90
N ILE A 152 -17.54 5.64 -1.67
CA ILE A 152 -17.03 4.96 -0.46
C ILE A 152 -17.75 3.62 -0.31
N THR A 153 -17.03 2.52 -0.55
CA THR A 153 -17.59 1.17 -0.54
C THR A 153 -16.56 0.13 -0.14
N MET A 154 -17.00 -1.04 0.30
CA MET A 154 -16.09 -2.15 0.61
C MET A 154 -15.66 -2.85 -0.68
N ILE A 155 -14.35 -2.92 -0.92
CA ILE A 155 -13.74 -3.64 -2.05
C ILE A 155 -12.96 -4.85 -1.56
N PRO A 156 -12.80 -5.91 -2.37
CA PRO A 156 -11.86 -6.99 -2.08
C PRO A 156 -10.43 -6.46 -1.85
N ASP A 157 -9.74 -7.02 -0.84
CA ASP A 157 -8.30 -6.82 -0.62
C ASP A 157 -7.48 -7.80 -1.48
N ASP A 158 -7.71 -7.80 -2.79
CA ASP A 158 -7.10 -8.76 -3.72
C ASP A 158 -6.10 -8.15 -4.73
N PHE A 159 -5.89 -6.84 -4.67
CA PHE A 159 -4.91 -6.14 -5.49
C PHE A 159 -3.48 -6.58 -5.17
N ASN A 160 -2.66 -6.85 -6.19
CA ASN A 160 -1.26 -7.30 -6.05
C ASN A 160 -1.06 -8.52 -5.11
N LEU A 161 -2.06 -9.40 -4.97
CA LEU A 161 -1.93 -10.57 -4.08
C LEU A 161 -0.74 -11.45 -4.42
N GLU A 162 -0.54 -11.77 -5.71
CA GLU A 162 0.58 -12.62 -6.14
C GLU A 162 1.93 -12.04 -5.72
N MET A 163 2.12 -10.73 -5.92
CA MET A 163 3.34 -10.01 -5.55
C MET A 163 3.54 -10.02 -4.03
N THR A 164 2.51 -9.68 -3.27
CA THR A 164 2.59 -9.55 -1.81
C THR A 164 2.72 -10.91 -1.11
N ASP A 165 2.09 -11.96 -1.64
CA ASP A 165 2.22 -13.34 -1.15
C ASP A 165 3.62 -13.90 -1.45
N TYR A 166 4.17 -13.60 -2.63
CA TYR A 166 5.54 -13.99 -2.96
C TYR A 166 6.55 -13.33 -2.00
N MET A 167 6.42 -12.02 -1.76
CA MET A 167 7.27 -11.25 -0.84
C MET A 167 7.21 -11.76 0.60
N THR A 168 6.07 -12.34 1.02
CA THR A 168 5.88 -12.90 2.36
C THR A 168 6.10 -14.41 2.43
N SER A 169 6.55 -15.04 1.34
CA SER A 169 6.85 -16.47 1.33
C SER A 169 8.04 -16.79 2.23
N ALA A 170 8.01 -17.96 2.88
CA ALA A 170 9.10 -18.41 3.76
C ALA A 170 10.46 -18.42 3.04
N LYS A 171 10.48 -18.75 1.75
CA LYS A 171 11.71 -18.71 0.94
C LYS A 171 12.29 -17.30 0.86
N VAL A 172 11.48 -16.33 0.45
CA VAL A 172 11.92 -14.94 0.32
C VAL A 172 12.35 -14.42 1.69
N LEU A 173 11.53 -14.58 2.74
CA LEU A 173 11.88 -14.11 4.07
C LEU A 173 13.20 -14.71 4.58
N ASN A 174 13.42 -16.02 4.44
CA ASN A 174 14.66 -16.67 4.87
C ASN A 174 15.91 -16.17 4.14
N GLU A 175 15.79 -15.71 2.89
CA GLU A 175 16.92 -15.15 2.14
C GLU A 175 17.20 -13.68 2.51
N PHE A 176 16.20 -12.95 3.03
CA PHE A 176 16.33 -11.58 3.52
C PHE A 176 16.72 -11.51 5.00
N GLU A 177 16.41 -12.54 5.79
CA GLU A 177 16.84 -12.70 7.18
C GLU A 177 18.35 -13.05 7.25
N LYS A 178 19.09 -12.36 8.12
CA LYS A 178 20.49 -12.67 8.46
C LYS A 178 20.58 -13.11 9.91
#